data_AF-A0A349PLU0-F1
#
_entry.id   AF-A0A349PLU0-F1
#
_cell.length_a   1.000
_cell.length_b   1.000
_cell.length_c   1.000
_cell.angle_alpha   90.00
_cell.angle_beta   90.00
_cell.angle_gamma   90.00
#
_symmetry.space_group_name_H-M   'P 1'
#
loop_
_entity.id
_entity.type
_entity.pdbx_description
1 polymer ?
#
loop_
_entity_poly.entity_id
_entity_poly.type
_entity_poly.pdbx_seq_one_letter_code
_entity_poly.pdbx_strand_id
1 'polypeptide(L)' 'MKEFKGGNINDRDRWFGIEIEPDFKEFKRWYHKYYKPKHGGKDITSRKEALDILDIFRSMKYHKTEK' A
#
# COMPACT_ATOMS: atom_id res chain seq x y z
N MET A 1 -28.45 10.58 15.40
CA MET A 1 -28.64 9.43 14.50
C MET A 1 -27.24 9.00 14.04
N LYS A 2 -26.89 7.70 14.14
CA LYS A 2 -25.59 7.19 13.65
C LYS A 2 -25.72 6.92 12.16
N GLU A 3 -25.40 7.91 11.35
CA GLU A 3 -25.65 7.89 9.91
C GLU A 3 -24.46 7.32 9.12
N PHE A 4 -24.73 6.14 8.56
CA PHE A 4 -24.20 5.50 7.36
C PHE A 4 -22.68 5.26 7.21
N LYS A 5 -22.35 3.98 7.46
CA LYS A 5 -21.26 3.21 6.85
C LYS A 5 -21.33 3.29 5.31
N GLY A 6 -20.74 4.32 4.72
CA GLY A 6 -20.49 4.43 3.28
C GLY A 6 -19.06 4.00 2.93
N GLY A 7 -18.59 2.86 3.44
CA GLY A 7 -17.34 2.27 2.98
C GLY A 7 -17.56 1.78 1.55
N ASN A 8 -17.14 2.59 0.58
CA ASN A 8 -17.19 2.26 -0.84
C ASN A 8 -16.37 0.96 -1.04
N ILE A 9 -17.04 -0.18 -1.06
CA ILE A 9 -16.47 -1.53 -1.16
C ILE A 9 -15.76 -1.77 -2.51
N ASN A 10 -15.92 -0.84 -3.46
CA ASN A 10 -15.39 -0.95 -4.82
C ASN A 10 -14.00 -0.34 -5.03
N ASP A 11 -13.42 0.34 -4.05
CA ASP A 11 -12.02 0.79 -4.09
C ASP A 11 -11.13 -0.18 -3.31
N ARG A 12 -11.19 -1.46 -3.68
CA ARG A 12 -10.08 -2.36 -3.35
C ARG A 12 -8.95 -1.92 -4.26
N ASP A 13 -8.00 -1.13 -3.73
CA ASP A 13 -6.68 -0.95 -4.33
C ASP A 13 -6.30 -2.29 -4.96
N ARG A 14 -6.12 -2.32 -6.28
CA ARG A 14 -5.74 -3.56 -6.96
C ARG A 14 -4.30 -3.80 -6.56
N TRP A 15 -4.09 -4.71 -5.61
CA TRP A 15 -2.74 -5.09 -5.18
C TRP A 15 -2.11 -6.13 -6.10
N PHE A 16 -2.81 -6.56 -7.15
CA PHE A 16 -2.29 -7.43 -8.21
C PHE A 16 -1.58 -8.70 -7.71
N GLY A 17 -2.12 -9.31 -6.64
CA GLY A 17 -1.58 -10.53 -6.05
C GLY A 17 -0.47 -10.33 -5.02
N ILE A 18 -0.12 -9.09 -4.67
CA ILE A 18 0.85 -8.79 -3.59
C ILE A 18 0.26 -9.05 -2.21
N GLU A 19 -1.07 -9.17 -2.12
CA GLU A 19 -1.78 -9.52 -0.89
C GLU A 19 -1.37 -10.86 -0.26
N ILE A 20 -0.71 -11.74 -1.03
CA ILE A 20 -0.14 -13.01 -0.55
C ILE A 20 1.17 -12.84 0.24
N GLU A 21 1.84 -11.70 0.09
CA GLU A 21 3.15 -11.49 0.73
C GLU A 21 3.00 -11.31 2.24
N PRO A 22 3.90 -11.88 3.06
CA PRO A 22 3.80 -11.80 4.52
C PRO A 22 3.87 -10.36 5.03
N ASP A 23 4.62 -9.50 4.35
CA ASP A 23 4.77 -8.09 4.68
C ASP A 23 3.61 -7.21 4.18
N PHE A 24 2.64 -7.77 3.45
CA PHE A 24 1.59 -7.01 2.79
C PHE A 24 0.80 -6.11 3.75
N LYS A 25 0.52 -6.60 4.96
CA LYS A 25 -0.23 -5.83 5.96
C LYS A 25 0.52 -4.58 6.42
N GLU A 26 1.83 -4.67 6.58
CA GLU A 26 2.67 -3.53 6.94
C GLU A 26 2.86 -2.59 5.75
N PHE A 27 3.13 -3.16 4.57
CA PHE A 27 3.22 -2.45 3.30
C PHE A 27 1.96 -1.63 3.04
N LYS A 28 0.77 -2.22 3.15
CA LYS A 28 -0.51 -1.54 2.97
C LYS A 28 -0.67 -0.36 3.93
N ARG A 29 -0.33 -0.56 5.22
CA ARG A 29 -0.38 0.52 6.22
C ARG A 29 0.57 1.65 5.85
N TRP A 30 1.80 1.32 5.47
CA TRP A 30 2.80 2.31 5.06
C TRP A 30 2.38 3.04 3.78
N TYR A 31 1.82 2.33 2.81
CA TYR A 31 1.34 2.89 1.56
C TYR A 31 0.26 3.94 1.81
N HIS A 32 -0.80 3.60 2.54
CA HIS A 32 -1.87 4.56 2.84
C HIS A 32 -1.43 5.71 3.73
N LYS A 33 -0.51 5.47 4.66
CA LYS A 33 -0.07 6.48 5.64
C LYS A 33 0.96 7.46 5.08
N TYR A 34 1.87 6.99 4.23
CA TYR A 34 3.03 7.78 3.78
C TYR A 34 3.11 7.89 2.26
N TYR A 35 3.01 6.79 1.53
CA TYR A 35 3.28 6.77 0.09
C TYR A 35 2.15 7.44 -0.72
N LYS A 36 0.91 6.99 -0.55
CA LYS A 36 -0.27 7.52 -1.23
C LYS A 36 -0.41 9.04 -1.09
N PRO A 37 -0.40 9.64 0.12
CA PRO A 37 -0.50 11.10 0.25
C PRO A 37 0.71 11.85 -0.35
N LYS A 38 1.92 11.29 -0.26
CA LYS A 38 3.13 11.91 -0.84
C LYS A 38 3.13 11.90 -2.37
N HIS A 39 2.47 10.93 -2.98
CA HIS A 39 2.38 10.77 -4.44
C HIS A 39 1.04 11.28 -5.01
N GLY A 40 0.39 12.23 -4.33
CA GLY A 40 -0.81 12.92 -4.83
C GLY A 40 -2.10 12.10 -4.70
N GLY A 41 -2.12 11.10 -3.83
CA GLY A 41 -3.31 10.31 -3.53
C GLY A 41 -3.65 9.24 -4.56
N LYS A 42 -2.76 8.98 -5.54
CA LYS A 42 -3.03 8.07 -6.65
C LYS A 42 -2.98 6.60 -6.22
N ASP A 43 -4.02 5.87 -6.62
CA ASP A 43 -4.11 4.41 -6.50
C ASP A 43 -3.14 3.70 -7.43
N ILE A 44 -2.79 2.46 -7.06
CA ILE A 44 -1.91 1.63 -7.88
C ILE A 44 -2.67 1.10 -9.09
N THR A 45 -2.13 1.36 -10.28
CA THR A 45 -2.79 1.07 -11.55
C THR A 45 -2.31 -0.21 -12.22
N SER A 46 -1.15 -0.74 -11.81
CA SER A 46 -0.50 -1.89 -12.46
C SER A 46 0.25 -2.79 -11.47
N ARG A 47 0.35 -4.09 -11.79
CA ARG A 47 1.15 -5.05 -11.00
C ARG A 47 2.60 -4.63 -10.85
N LYS A 48 3.20 -4.13 -11.94
CA LYS A 48 4.58 -3.64 -11.95
C LYS A 48 4.76 -2.49 -10.94
N GLU A 49 3.86 -1.52 -10.97
CA GLU A 49 3.86 -0.39 -10.03
C GLU A 49 3.70 -0.87 -8.59
N ALA A 50 2.79 -1.82 -8.36
CA ALA A 50 2.58 -2.41 -7.05
C ALA A 50 3.85 -3.11 -6.50
N LEU A 51 4.57 -3.85 -7.34
CA LEU A 51 5.82 -4.51 -6.98
C LEU A 51 6.98 -3.52 -6.77
N ASP A 52 7.06 -2.46 -7.58
CA ASP A 52 8.07 -1.40 -7.46
C ASP A 52 7.92 -0.66 -6.11
N ILE A 53 6.69 -0.33 -5.74
CA ILE A 53 6.37 0.31 -4.45
C ILE A 53 6.65 -0.65 -3.29
N LEU A 54 6.37 -1.95 -3.45
CA LEU A 54 6.71 -2.98 -2.46
C LEU A 54 8.22 -3.09 -2.27
N ASP A 55 9.00 -3.03 -3.35
CA ASP A 55 10.46 -3.04 -3.30
C ASP A 55 11.00 -1.82 -2.56
N ILE A 56 10.47 -0.62 -2.83
CA ILE A 56 10.79 0.60 -2.08
C ILE A 56 10.50 0.42 -0.58
N PHE A 57 9.33 -0.13 -0.24
CA PHE A 57 8.98 -0.41 1.15
C PHE A 57 9.97 -1.38 1.82
N ARG A 58 10.34 -2.46 1.12
CA ARG A 58 11.33 -3.44 1.60
C ARG A 58 12.69 -2.79 1.77
N SER A 59 13.15 -2.03 0.79
CA SER A 59 14.40 -1.27 0.87
C SER A 59 14.39 -0.36 2.09
N MET A 60 13.33 0.41 2.35
CA MET A 60 13.23 1.23 3.56
C MET A 60 13.20 0.41 4.87
N LYS A 61 12.57 -0.77 4.86
CA LYS A 61 12.45 -1.66 6.02
C LYS A 61 13.79 -2.32 6.37
N TYR A 62 14.53 -2.81 5.37
CA TYR A 62 15.76 -3.60 5.54
C TYR A 62 17.04 -2.77 5.44
N HIS A 63 17.03 -1.59 4.82
CA HIS A 63 18.21 -0.71 4.79
C HIS A 63 18.47 -0.02 6.15
N LYS A 64 17.55 -0.15 7.11
CA LYS A 64 17.76 0.26 8.50
C LYS A 64 18.57 -0.75 9.33
N THR A 65 18.90 -1.92 8.80
CA THR A 65 19.55 -3.00 9.56
C THR A 65 21.07 -3.04 9.41
N GLU A 66 21.69 -2.15 8.62
CA GLU A 66 23.14 -2.10 8.38
C GLU A 66 23.82 -0.84 8.96
N LYS A 67 23.57 -0.49 10.23
CA LYS A 67 24.34 0.58 10.87
C LYS A 67 24.74 0.27 12.31
#